data_AF-A0A1C5DQ82-F1
#
_entry.id   AF-A0A1C5DQ82-F1
#
_cell.length_a   1.000
_cell.length_b   1.000
_cell.length_c   1.000
_cell.angle_alpha   90.00
_cell.angle_beta   90.00
_cell.angle_gamma   90.00
#
_symmetry.space_group_name_H-M   'P 1'
#
loop_
_entity.id
_entity.type
_entity.pdbx_description
1 polymer ?
#
loop_
_entity_poly.entity_id
_entity_poly.type
_entity_poly.pdbx_seq_one_letter_code
_entity_poly.pdbx_strand_id
1 'polypeptide(L)'
;MSTQHTRRPGEDTTASPDARASSDWWSTAISRIRPGEILLRGYPVEELIGRIGFAEQIWLLLRGELPTPGQARLLEAALVAAVDHGPQAPSIAAARMAATCGIGLNSAMATGAGLLGDTHGGAGQQCMQLLERIIEGESAASIVAEHRARRAYVPGFGHRFHPRDPRRDPLLALVRQAIQEGDVQGDALAAGLALEEALASDRPKPVPMNIDGATAIIYAELGFPAELGRGLFVLSRSVGILAHAWEEQQSGTRIKGPLPRPLLPGYHGPPPRAVPPRPTRDNRDQRPS
;
A
#
# COMPACT_ATOMS: atom_id res chain seq x y z
N MET A 1 22.93 31.79 -31.78
CA MET A 1 23.61 31.00 -30.74
C MET A 1 23.02 29.59 -30.80
N SER A 2 23.80 28.63 -31.29
CA SER A 2 23.35 27.28 -31.61
C SER A 2 23.16 26.49 -30.32
N THR A 3 21.96 25.99 -30.08
CA THR A 3 21.66 25.05 -28.99
C THR A 3 22.38 23.74 -29.26
N GLN A 4 23.45 23.46 -28.51
CA GLN A 4 24.09 22.16 -28.51
C GLN A 4 23.15 21.14 -27.87
N HIS A 5 22.59 20.25 -28.70
CA HIS A 5 21.89 19.06 -28.25
C HIS A 5 22.93 18.08 -27.69
N THR A 6 23.03 17.98 -26.36
CA THR A 6 23.81 16.94 -25.70
C THR A 6 23.19 15.57 -26.01
N ARG A 7 23.90 14.75 -26.80
CA ARG A 7 23.45 13.40 -27.21
C ARG A 7 23.34 12.46 -26.01
N ARG A 8 22.28 11.64 -25.96
CA ARG A 8 22.12 10.61 -24.94
C ARG A 8 23.06 9.42 -25.24
N PRO A 9 23.73 8.82 -24.24
CA PRO A 9 24.55 7.64 -24.45
C PRO A 9 23.67 6.45 -24.86
N GLY A 10 23.93 5.84 -26.02
CA GLY A 10 23.22 4.64 -26.49
C GLY A 10 22.29 4.80 -27.70
N GLU A 11 22.29 5.95 -28.39
CA GLU A 11 21.58 6.08 -29.67
C GLU A 11 22.15 5.09 -30.71
N ASP A 12 21.37 4.08 -31.08
CA ASP A 12 21.65 3.27 -32.25
C ASP A 12 21.41 4.12 -33.50
N THR A 13 22.51 4.70 -34.01
CA THR A 13 22.47 5.68 -35.10
C THR A 13 21.96 5.11 -36.43
N THR A 14 21.74 3.79 -36.50
CA THR A 14 21.32 3.07 -37.71
C THR A 14 19.80 2.89 -37.85
N ALA A 15 19.02 3.11 -36.79
CA ALA A 15 17.58 2.95 -36.82
C ALA A 15 16.88 4.09 -37.58
N SER A 16 15.91 3.74 -38.43
CA SER A 16 15.08 4.72 -39.14
C SER A 16 14.29 5.60 -38.17
N PRO A 17 13.85 6.79 -38.58
CA PRO A 17 13.04 7.68 -37.74
C PRO A 17 11.80 6.98 -37.14
N ASP A 18 11.12 6.14 -37.93
CA ASP A 18 9.93 5.39 -37.49
C ASP A 18 10.27 4.30 -36.47
N ALA A 19 11.42 3.65 -36.63
CA ALA A 19 11.92 2.66 -35.68
C ALA A 19 12.28 3.30 -34.33
N ARG A 20 12.89 4.49 -34.34
CA ARG A 20 13.20 5.25 -33.11
C ARG A 20 11.94 5.75 -32.43
N ALA A 21 10.98 6.27 -33.17
CA ALA A 21 9.69 6.69 -32.62
C ALA A 21 8.96 5.51 -31.95
N SER A 22 9.04 4.31 -32.54
CA SER A 22 8.46 3.09 -31.98
C SER A 22 9.17 2.62 -30.70
N SER A 23 10.51 2.70 -30.64
CA SER A 23 11.26 2.36 -29.42
C SER A 23 11.07 3.39 -28.31
N ASP A 24 11.00 4.67 -28.66
CA ASP A 24 10.82 5.75 -27.70
C ASP A 24 9.41 5.73 -27.09
N TRP A 25 8.40 5.26 -27.84
CA TRP A 25 7.03 5.10 -27.37
C TRP A 25 6.93 4.21 -26.11
N TRP A 26 7.79 3.19 -26.00
CA TRP A 26 7.85 2.32 -24.81
C TRP A 26 9.20 2.38 -24.11
N SER A 27 9.70 3.60 -23.91
CA SER A 27 10.96 3.84 -23.22
C SER A 27 10.82 3.86 -21.69
N THR A 28 11.92 3.57 -20.99
CA THR A 28 11.99 3.64 -19.52
C THR A 28 13.35 4.14 -19.08
N ALA A 29 13.38 4.85 -17.94
CA ALA A 29 14.61 5.25 -17.25
C ALA A 29 14.96 4.32 -16.07
N ILE A 30 14.20 3.23 -15.88
CA ILE A 30 14.35 2.32 -14.73
C ILE A 30 15.39 1.24 -15.01
N SER A 31 15.32 0.59 -16.17
CA SER A 31 16.20 -0.52 -16.52
C SER A 31 16.58 -0.53 -17.99
N ARG A 32 17.71 -1.17 -18.29
CA ARG A 32 18.15 -1.50 -19.65
C ARG A 32 18.54 -2.97 -19.69
N ILE A 33 17.91 -3.73 -20.58
CA ILE A 33 18.13 -5.16 -20.73
C ILE A 33 18.51 -5.43 -22.19
N ARG A 34 19.67 -6.04 -22.41
CA ARG A 34 20.13 -6.52 -23.72
C ARG A 34 20.99 -7.77 -23.55
N PRO A 35 21.36 -8.50 -24.63
CA PRO A 35 22.19 -9.69 -24.49
C PRO A 35 23.46 -9.42 -23.69
N GLY A 36 23.63 -10.13 -22.56
CA GLY A 36 24.78 -10.01 -21.67
C GLY A 36 24.79 -8.80 -20.74
N GLU A 37 23.70 -8.02 -20.64
CA GLU A 37 23.66 -6.83 -19.79
C GLU A 37 22.27 -6.59 -19.19
N ILE A 38 22.23 -6.35 -17.88
CA ILE A 38 21.05 -5.89 -17.15
C ILE A 38 21.49 -4.72 -16.27
N LEU A 39 21.06 -3.51 -16.62
CA LEU A 39 21.24 -2.34 -15.78
C LEU A 39 19.94 -1.99 -15.05
N LEU A 40 20.04 -1.69 -13.76
CA LEU A 40 18.99 -1.11 -12.94
C LEU A 40 19.45 0.28 -12.50
N ARG A 41 18.81 1.33 -13.02
CA ARG A 41 19.20 2.74 -12.80
C ARG A 41 20.70 2.99 -13.04
N GLY A 42 21.28 2.31 -14.03
CA GLY A 42 22.69 2.45 -14.40
C GLY A 42 23.64 1.45 -13.73
N TYR A 43 23.23 0.76 -12.66
CA TYR A 43 24.05 -0.23 -11.99
C TYR A 43 23.88 -1.63 -12.62
N PRO A 44 24.97 -2.37 -12.92
CA PRO A 44 24.87 -3.77 -13.34
C PRO A 44 24.25 -4.63 -12.24
N VAL A 45 23.28 -5.47 -12.59
CA VAL A 45 22.55 -6.27 -11.58
C VAL A 45 23.46 -7.23 -10.83
N GLU A 46 24.47 -7.78 -11.50
CA GLU A 46 25.49 -8.66 -10.92
C GLU A 46 26.35 -7.98 -9.86
N GLU A 47 26.46 -6.65 -9.91
CA GLU A 47 27.14 -5.86 -8.87
C GLU A 47 26.24 -5.53 -7.68
N LEU A 48 24.92 -5.52 -7.88
CA LEU A 48 23.96 -5.28 -6.80
C LEU A 48 23.76 -6.53 -5.94
N ILE A 49 23.77 -7.72 -6.56
CA ILE A 49 23.54 -9.00 -5.88
C ILE A 49 24.60 -9.23 -4.80
N GLY A 50 24.14 -9.38 -3.55
CA GLY A 50 25.00 -9.61 -2.38
C GLY A 50 25.70 -8.37 -1.83
N ARG A 51 25.51 -7.18 -2.44
CA ARG A 51 26.05 -5.91 -1.95
C ARG A 51 25.00 -5.00 -1.33
N ILE A 52 23.76 -5.05 -1.79
CA ILE A 52 22.64 -4.28 -1.24
C ILE A 52 21.49 -5.19 -0.81
N GLY A 53 20.71 -4.72 0.16
CA GLY A 53 19.49 -5.34 0.63
C GLY A 53 18.27 -5.04 -0.26
N PHE A 54 17.15 -5.69 0.06
CA PHE A 54 15.92 -5.54 -0.72
C PHE A 54 15.30 -4.15 -0.59
N ALA A 55 15.30 -3.53 0.60
CA ALA A 55 14.85 -2.15 0.77
C ALA A 55 15.68 -1.15 -0.04
N GLU A 56 17.01 -1.32 -0.12
CA GLU A 56 17.88 -0.49 -0.95
C GLU A 56 17.58 -0.67 -2.44
N GLN A 57 17.27 -1.89 -2.88
CA GLN A 57 16.86 -2.17 -4.25
C GLN A 57 15.51 -1.52 -4.59
N ILE A 58 14.53 -1.57 -3.66
CA ILE A 58 13.25 -0.86 -3.80
C ILE A 58 13.49 0.64 -3.93
N TRP A 59 14.32 1.19 -3.03
CA TRP A 59 14.68 2.60 -3.04
C TRP A 59 15.31 2.99 -4.39
N LEU A 60 16.32 2.25 -4.84
CA LEU A 60 16.99 2.51 -6.12
C LEU A 60 16.00 2.61 -7.28
N LEU A 61 15.09 1.65 -7.42
CA LEU A 61 14.14 1.66 -8.54
C LEU A 61 13.16 2.83 -8.46
N LEU A 62 12.69 3.18 -7.26
CA LEU A 62 11.72 4.25 -7.05
C LEU A 62 12.34 5.65 -7.07
N ARG A 63 13.61 5.80 -6.63
CA ARG A 63 14.27 7.09 -6.40
C ARG A 63 15.42 7.39 -7.36
N GLY A 64 15.91 6.39 -8.08
CA GLY A 64 16.96 6.54 -9.09
C GLY A 64 18.39 6.39 -8.57
N GLU A 65 18.62 6.57 -7.27
CA GLU A 65 19.93 6.46 -6.62
C GLU A 65 19.87 5.55 -5.38
N LEU A 66 21.00 5.11 -4.86
CA LEU A 66 21.06 4.34 -3.61
C LEU A 66 20.79 5.24 -2.38
N PRO A 67 20.12 4.72 -1.34
CA PRO A 67 19.92 5.45 -0.08
C PRO A 67 21.21 5.55 0.74
N THR A 68 21.25 6.46 1.72
CA THR A 68 22.23 6.35 2.80
C THR A 68 21.95 5.12 3.66
N PRO A 69 22.92 4.60 4.43
CA PRO A 69 22.68 3.50 5.34
C PRO A 69 21.54 3.75 6.34
N GLY A 70 21.37 4.98 6.85
CA GLY A 70 20.27 5.30 7.77
C GLY A 70 18.91 5.34 7.09
N GLN A 71 18.84 5.89 5.88
CA GLN A 71 17.63 5.85 5.06
C GLN A 71 17.21 4.41 4.73
N ALA A 72 18.17 3.56 4.38
CA ALA A 72 17.93 2.13 4.16
C ALA A 72 17.39 1.43 5.42
N ARG A 73 18.00 1.68 6.58
CA ARG A 73 17.55 1.12 7.88
C ARG A 73 16.10 1.54 8.20
N LEU A 74 15.75 2.79 7.98
CA LEU A 74 14.39 3.28 8.21
C LEU A 74 13.37 2.63 7.28
N LEU A 75 13.67 2.56 5.99
CA LEU A 75 12.78 1.94 5.01
C LEU A 75 12.57 0.45 5.34
N GLU A 76 13.65 -0.28 5.62
CA GLU A 76 13.59 -1.69 6.02
C GLU A 76 12.71 -1.88 7.27
N ALA A 77 12.91 -1.07 8.31
CA ALA A 77 12.12 -1.15 9.54
C ALA A 77 10.62 -0.93 9.29
N ALA A 78 10.27 0.05 8.45
CA ALA A 78 8.87 0.30 8.07
C ALA A 78 8.25 -0.87 7.31
N LEU A 79 8.99 -1.45 6.34
CA LEU A 79 8.53 -2.62 5.58
C LEU A 79 8.34 -3.84 6.48
N VAL A 80 9.30 -4.13 7.38
CA VAL A 80 9.19 -5.26 8.33
C VAL A 80 7.96 -5.10 9.24
N ALA A 81 7.71 -3.90 9.76
CA ALA A 81 6.64 -3.66 10.72
C ALA A 81 5.21 -3.79 10.12
N ALA A 82 5.08 -3.68 8.80
CA ALA A 82 3.80 -3.74 8.09
C ALA A 82 3.54 -5.10 7.38
N VAL A 83 4.48 -6.04 7.48
CA VAL A 83 4.55 -7.26 6.65
C VAL A 83 3.31 -8.16 6.76
N ASP A 84 2.75 -8.28 7.97
CA ASP A 84 1.55 -9.06 8.23
C ASP A 84 0.72 -8.46 9.38
N HIS A 85 -0.57 -8.82 9.41
CA HIS A 85 -1.48 -8.48 10.52
C HIS A 85 -2.48 -9.63 10.79
N GLY A 86 -2.10 -10.85 10.42
CA GLY A 86 -2.87 -12.05 10.61
C GLY A 86 -4.10 -12.21 9.69
N PRO A 87 -4.77 -13.36 9.78
CA PRO A 87 -5.82 -13.77 8.84
C PRO A 87 -7.12 -13.00 8.95
N GLN A 88 -7.28 -12.15 9.97
CA GLN A 88 -8.43 -11.24 10.10
C GLN A 88 -8.35 -10.04 9.15
N ALA A 89 -7.17 -9.73 8.63
CA ALA A 89 -7.03 -8.67 7.62
C ALA A 89 -7.73 -9.11 6.33
N PRO A 90 -8.60 -8.27 5.73
CA PRO A 90 -9.36 -8.63 4.52
C PRO A 90 -8.49 -9.19 3.38
N SER A 91 -7.34 -8.58 3.13
CA SER A 91 -6.38 -9.04 2.10
C SER A 91 -5.86 -10.46 2.36
N ILE A 92 -5.52 -10.78 3.62
CA ILE A 92 -5.04 -12.10 4.00
C ILE A 92 -6.18 -13.14 3.97
N ALA A 93 -7.34 -12.79 4.52
CA ALA A 93 -8.51 -13.66 4.51
C ALA A 93 -8.90 -14.07 3.08
N ALA A 94 -8.93 -13.10 2.16
CA ALA A 94 -9.27 -13.35 0.77
C ALA A 94 -8.19 -14.15 0.04
N ALA A 95 -6.90 -13.87 0.28
CA ALA A 95 -5.82 -14.66 -0.30
C ALA A 95 -5.88 -16.13 0.13
N ARG A 96 -6.17 -16.40 1.41
CA ARG A 96 -6.40 -17.77 1.91
C ARG A 96 -7.62 -18.41 1.27
N MET A 97 -8.75 -17.71 1.22
CA MET A 97 -9.95 -18.23 0.55
C MET A 97 -9.66 -18.56 -0.91
N ALA A 98 -9.01 -17.65 -1.64
CA ALA A 98 -8.61 -17.82 -3.03
C ALA A 98 -7.66 -19.01 -3.22
N ALA A 99 -6.70 -19.20 -2.32
CA ALA A 99 -5.83 -20.38 -2.33
C ALA A 99 -6.63 -21.70 -2.31
N THR A 100 -7.69 -21.78 -1.51
CA THR A 100 -8.56 -22.98 -1.47
C THR A 100 -9.45 -23.18 -2.70
N CYS A 101 -9.60 -22.15 -3.54
CA CYS A 101 -10.30 -22.24 -4.83
C CYS A 101 -9.44 -22.90 -5.93
N GLY A 102 -8.15 -23.15 -5.68
CA GLY A 102 -7.26 -23.83 -6.64
C GLY A 102 -6.74 -22.95 -7.77
N ILE A 103 -6.74 -21.62 -7.60
CA ILE A 103 -6.33 -20.66 -8.66
C ILE A 103 -4.82 -20.39 -8.75
N GLY A 104 -4.00 -21.10 -7.94
CA GLY A 104 -2.55 -20.89 -7.85
C GLY A 104 -2.13 -19.72 -6.94
N LEU A 105 -0.85 -19.69 -6.55
CA LEU A 105 -0.32 -18.70 -5.61
C LEU A 105 -0.33 -17.27 -6.17
N ASN A 106 0.05 -17.09 -7.43
CA ASN A 106 0.09 -15.78 -8.07
C ASN A 106 -1.31 -15.12 -8.06
N SER A 107 -2.36 -15.89 -8.36
CA SER A 107 -3.73 -15.39 -8.35
C SER A 107 -4.24 -15.14 -6.94
N ALA A 108 -3.86 -15.98 -5.96
CA ALA A 108 -4.16 -15.74 -4.55
C ALA A 108 -3.48 -14.46 -4.03
N MET A 109 -2.23 -14.22 -4.44
CA MET A 109 -1.51 -12.98 -4.14
C MET A 109 -2.18 -11.77 -4.77
N ALA A 110 -2.51 -11.83 -6.06
CA ALA A 110 -3.23 -10.77 -6.76
C ALA A 110 -4.58 -10.47 -6.10
N THR A 111 -5.29 -11.50 -5.62
CA THR A 111 -6.55 -11.34 -4.88
C THR A 111 -6.34 -10.58 -3.57
N GLY A 112 -5.33 -10.96 -2.79
CA GLY A 112 -5.02 -10.26 -1.53
C GLY A 112 -4.58 -8.82 -1.76
N ALA A 113 -3.67 -8.60 -2.72
CA ALA A 113 -3.17 -7.28 -3.07
C ALA A 113 -4.28 -6.38 -3.65
N GLY A 114 -5.19 -6.94 -4.45
CA GLY A 114 -6.32 -6.22 -5.04
C GLY A 114 -7.36 -5.72 -4.02
N LEU A 115 -7.32 -6.21 -2.78
CA LEU A 115 -8.12 -5.68 -1.68
C LEU A 115 -7.43 -4.53 -0.92
N LEU A 116 -6.19 -4.19 -1.26
CA LEU A 116 -5.49 -3.07 -0.68
C LEU A 116 -5.90 -1.78 -1.40
N GLY A 117 -6.61 -0.91 -0.69
CA GLY A 117 -7.21 0.31 -1.21
C GLY A 117 -7.54 1.30 -0.10
N ASP A 118 -8.41 2.28 -0.36
CA ASP A 118 -8.59 3.43 0.54
C ASP A 118 -8.99 3.07 1.97
N THR A 119 -9.82 2.03 2.15
CA THR A 119 -10.27 1.58 3.47
C THR A 119 -9.32 0.57 4.11
N HIS A 120 -8.67 -0.30 3.33
CA HIS A 120 -7.80 -1.35 3.82
C HIS A 120 -6.41 -1.18 3.21
N GLY A 121 -5.48 -0.56 3.95
CA GLY A 121 -4.13 -0.26 3.48
C GLY A 121 -3.91 1.15 2.93
N GLY A 122 -4.98 1.96 2.81
CA GLY A 122 -4.89 3.34 2.31
C GLY A 122 -4.53 4.39 3.36
N ALA A 123 -4.66 4.07 4.65
CA ALA A 123 -4.52 5.03 5.74
C ALA A 123 -3.10 5.63 5.85
N GLY A 124 -2.05 4.88 5.47
CA GLY A 124 -0.67 5.38 5.47
C GLY A 124 -0.47 6.52 4.47
N GLN A 125 -0.87 6.33 3.21
CA GLN A 125 -0.86 7.39 2.18
C GLN A 125 -1.67 8.61 2.63
N GLN A 126 -2.88 8.39 3.13
CA GLN A 126 -3.75 9.49 3.57
C GLN A 126 -3.13 10.24 4.76
N CYS A 127 -2.45 9.52 5.67
CA CYS A 127 -1.73 10.15 6.78
C CYS A 127 -0.56 11.00 6.25
N MET A 128 0.23 10.51 5.29
CA MET A 128 1.30 11.30 4.64
C MET A 128 0.78 12.62 4.07
N GLN A 129 -0.39 12.60 3.41
CA GLN A 129 -1.03 13.82 2.89
C GLN A 129 -1.41 14.81 4.00
N LEU A 130 -1.79 14.33 5.18
CA LEU A 130 -2.03 15.21 6.33
C LEU A 130 -0.73 15.76 6.90
N LEU A 131 0.34 14.97 6.94
CA LEU A 131 1.65 15.43 7.40
C LEU A 131 2.18 16.52 6.47
N GLU A 132 2.07 16.35 5.14
CA GLU A 132 2.43 17.35 4.13
C GLU A 132 1.73 18.69 4.39
N ARG A 133 0.40 18.67 4.61
CA ARG A 133 -0.37 19.89 4.95
C ARG A 133 0.13 20.59 6.21
N ILE A 134 0.53 19.83 7.24
CA ILE A 134 1.06 20.40 8.48
C ILE A 134 2.42 21.04 8.25
N ILE A 135 3.28 20.38 7.49
CA ILE A 135 4.61 20.88 7.12
C ILE A 135 4.48 22.17 6.28
N GLU A 136 3.45 22.26 5.43
CA GLU A 136 3.11 23.46 4.64
C GLU A 136 2.47 24.60 5.46
N GLY A 137 2.21 24.38 6.75
CA GLY A 137 1.80 25.42 7.70
C GLY A 137 0.36 25.33 8.22
N GLU A 138 -0.40 24.31 7.84
CA GLU A 138 -1.72 24.08 8.45
C GLU A 138 -1.58 23.52 9.88
N SER A 139 -2.34 24.05 10.84
CA SER A 139 -2.27 23.52 12.21
C SER A 139 -2.91 22.12 12.32
N ALA A 140 -2.28 21.24 13.10
CA ALA A 140 -2.84 19.92 13.43
C ALA A 140 -4.27 20.01 14.03
N ALA A 141 -4.54 21.04 14.84
CA ALA A 141 -5.86 21.29 15.42
C ALA A 141 -6.93 21.56 14.34
N SER A 142 -6.58 22.32 13.28
CA SER A 142 -7.47 22.56 12.13
C SER A 142 -7.85 21.25 11.44
N ILE A 143 -6.86 20.41 11.12
CA ILE A 143 -7.06 19.11 10.48
C ILE A 143 -7.95 18.20 11.33
N VAL A 144 -7.71 18.15 12.65
CA VAL A 144 -8.54 17.34 13.57
C VAL A 144 -9.98 17.88 13.62
N ALA A 145 -10.17 19.20 13.70
CA ALA A 145 -11.50 19.82 13.70
C ALA A 145 -12.27 19.52 12.41
N GLU A 146 -11.59 19.60 11.26
CA GLU A 146 -12.12 19.26 9.95
C GLU A 146 -12.63 17.80 9.90
N HIS A 147 -11.83 16.83 10.35
CA HIS A 147 -12.23 15.42 10.36
C HIS A 147 -13.40 15.17 11.31
N ARG A 148 -13.41 15.83 12.49
CA ARG A 148 -14.52 15.75 13.44
C ARG A 148 -15.81 16.30 12.84
N ALA A 149 -15.77 17.43 12.14
CA ALA A 149 -16.94 18.03 11.50
C ALA A 149 -17.59 17.09 10.46
N ARG A 150 -16.77 16.31 9.73
CA ARG A 150 -17.24 15.30 8.77
C ARG A 150 -17.58 13.95 9.40
N ARG A 151 -17.40 13.78 10.71
CA ARG A 151 -17.48 12.48 11.40
C ARG A 151 -16.58 11.42 10.78
N ALA A 152 -15.43 11.84 10.24
CA ALA A 152 -14.42 10.97 9.65
C ALA A 152 -13.35 10.59 10.67
N TYR A 153 -12.71 9.44 10.46
CA TYR A 153 -11.50 9.06 11.20
C TYR A 153 -10.30 9.84 10.68
N VAL A 154 -9.35 10.16 11.56
CA VAL A 154 -8.06 10.72 11.16
C VAL A 154 -7.14 9.56 10.73
N PRO A 155 -6.71 9.49 9.46
CA PRO A 155 -5.83 8.42 8.98
C PRO A 155 -4.52 8.32 9.76
N GLY A 156 -4.04 7.10 10.00
CA GLY A 156 -2.85 6.82 10.82
C GLY A 156 -3.11 6.74 12.33
N PHE A 157 -4.35 6.94 12.77
CA PHE A 157 -4.74 6.92 14.17
C PHE A 157 -5.91 5.99 14.44
N GLY A 158 -5.90 5.41 15.64
CA GLY A 158 -6.91 4.49 16.13
C GLY A 158 -6.49 3.03 15.90
N HIS A 159 -6.85 2.19 16.87
CA HIS A 159 -6.57 0.76 16.80
C HIS A 159 -7.71 -0.04 17.44
N ARG A 160 -8.06 -1.19 16.85
CA ARG A 160 -9.11 -2.06 17.37
C ARG A 160 -8.70 -2.79 18.66
N PHE A 161 -7.42 -3.16 18.76
CA PHE A 161 -6.92 -4.07 19.80
C PHE A 161 -6.00 -3.42 20.83
N HIS A 162 -5.38 -2.29 20.51
CA HIS A 162 -4.20 -1.82 21.23
C HIS A 162 -4.46 -0.40 21.72
N PRO A 163 -4.39 -0.15 23.04
CA PRO A 163 -4.43 1.22 23.56
C PRO A 163 -3.19 2.01 23.14
N ARG A 164 -2.11 1.31 22.78
CA ARG A 164 -0.89 1.83 22.18
C ARG A 164 -0.31 0.76 21.26
N ASP A 165 -0.10 1.08 19.98
CA ASP A 165 0.46 0.12 19.03
C ASP A 165 1.91 -0.23 19.43
N PRO A 166 2.24 -1.52 19.65
CA PRO A 166 3.58 -1.92 20.09
C PRO A 166 4.68 -1.60 19.08
N ARG A 167 4.34 -1.35 17.82
CA ARG A 167 5.30 -1.01 16.76
C ARG A 167 5.62 0.48 16.71
N ARG A 168 4.74 1.34 17.23
CA ARG A 168 4.89 2.80 17.20
C ARG A 168 6.22 3.22 17.81
N ASP A 169 6.47 2.84 19.06
CA ASP A 169 7.61 3.36 19.83
C ASP A 169 8.97 2.93 19.26
N PRO A 170 9.19 1.64 18.90
CA PRO A 170 10.41 1.24 18.21
C PRO A 170 10.66 2.01 16.91
N LEU A 171 9.62 2.20 16.08
CA LEU A 171 9.75 2.92 14.81
C LEU A 171 10.10 4.39 15.02
N LEU A 172 9.39 5.09 15.93
CA LEU A 172 9.68 6.49 16.21
C LEU A 172 11.05 6.67 16.90
N ALA A 173 11.54 5.66 17.63
CA ALA A 173 12.90 5.68 18.17
C ALA A 173 13.94 5.65 17.05
N LEU A 174 13.76 4.80 16.03
CA LEU A 174 14.62 4.76 14.86
C LEU A 174 14.60 6.08 14.07
N VAL A 175 13.43 6.72 13.93
CA VAL A 175 13.35 8.06 13.30
C VAL A 175 14.15 9.08 14.10
N ARG A 176 14.02 9.12 15.43
CA ARG A 176 14.81 10.02 16.29
C ARG A 176 16.31 9.78 16.16
N GLN A 177 16.73 8.52 16.06
CA GLN A 177 18.12 8.18 15.83
C GLN A 177 18.60 8.70 14.47
N ALA A 178 17.83 8.50 13.40
CA ALA A 178 18.17 9.00 12.07
C ALA A 178 18.25 10.54 12.02
N ILE A 179 17.42 11.25 12.80
CA ILE A 179 17.53 12.72 12.96
C ILE A 179 18.87 13.09 13.61
N GLN A 180 19.26 12.38 14.68
CA GLN A 180 20.54 12.63 15.37
C GLN A 180 21.76 12.34 14.47
N GLU A 181 21.64 11.34 13.60
CA GLU A 181 22.66 10.94 12.62
C GLU A 181 22.66 11.86 11.38
N GLY A 182 21.65 12.72 11.20
CA GLY A 182 21.52 13.64 10.08
C GLY A 182 21.00 13.00 8.78
N ASP A 183 20.44 11.80 8.85
CA ASP A 183 19.89 11.08 7.69
C ASP A 183 18.52 11.63 7.23
N VAL A 184 17.77 12.25 8.15
CA VAL A 184 16.45 12.87 7.93
C VAL A 184 16.29 14.14 8.79
N GLN A 185 15.31 15.00 8.47
CA GLN A 185 15.16 16.33 9.10
C GLN A 185 14.32 16.31 10.38
N GLY A 186 13.27 15.48 10.44
CA GLY A 186 12.36 15.38 11.58
C GLY A 186 11.06 16.17 11.47
N ASP A 187 10.79 16.83 10.34
CA ASP A 187 9.58 17.63 10.12
C ASP A 187 8.30 16.77 10.14
N ALA A 188 8.33 15.59 9.52
CA ALA A 188 7.19 14.68 9.51
C ALA A 188 6.99 14.02 10.88
N LEU A 189 8.07 13.75 11.63
CA LEU A 189 7.97 13.32 13.02
C LEU A 189 7.28 14.39 13.87
N ALA A 190 7.70 15.65 13.76
CA ALA A 190 7.09 16.77 14.49
C ALA A 190 5.60 16.93 14.12
N ALA A 191 5.27 16.89 12.83
CA ALA A 191 3.90 16.96 12.34
C ALA A 191 3.03 15.80 12.88
N GLY A 192 3.54 14.58 12.84
CA GLY A 192 2.81 13.40 13.31
C GLY A 192 2.55 13.41 14.82
N LEU A 193 3.51 13.89 15.61
CA LEU A 193 3.34 14.06 17.07
C LEU A 193 2.37 15.19 17.39
N ALA A 194 2.42 16.31 16.67
CA ALA A 194 1.46 17.41 16.83
C ALA A 194 0.03 16.95 16.50
N LEU A 195 -0.13 16.10 15.47
CA LEU A 195 -1.42 15.51 15.11
C LEU A 195 -1.93 14.54 16.18
N GLU A 196 -1.06 13.72 16.76
CA GLU A 196 -1.41 12.83 17.88
C GLU A 196 -1.85 13.63 19.12
N GLU A 197 -1.12 14.69 19.45
CA GLU A 197 -1.43 15.58 20.56
C GLU A 197 -2.78 16.28 20.37
N ALA A 198 -3.00 16.91 19.21
CA ALA A 198 -4.26 17.58 18.87
C ALA A 198 -5.46 16.62 18.89
N LEU A 199 -5.25 15.36 18.52
CA LEU A 199 -6.29 14.34 18.55
C LEU A 199 -6.63 13.91 19.99
N ALA A 200 -5.67 13.98 20.91
CA ALA A 200 -5.81 13.61 22.32
C ALA A 200 -6.39 14.73 23.19
N SER A 201 -6.21 16.01 22.84
CA SER A 201 -6.50 17.19 23.69
C SER A 201 -7.91 17.22 24.30
N ASP A 202 -8.92 16.71 23.59
CA ASP A 202 -10.34 16.81 23.99
C ASP A 202 -10.98 15.44 24.29
N ARG A 203 -10.17 14.41 24.57
CA ARG A 203 -10.70 13.06 24.79
C ARG A 203 -10.23 12.46 26.12
N PRO A 204 -11.16 11.84 26.89
CA PRO A 204 -10.80 11.14 28.12
C PRO A 204 -9.94 9.90 27.85
N LYS A 205 -9.99 9.36 26.63
CA LYS A 205 -9.08 8.30 26.15
C LYS A 205 -8.39 8.78 24.87
N PRO A 206 -7.06 8.84 24.85
CA PRO A 206 -6.32 9.24 23.65
C PRO A 206 -6.53 8.22 22.53
N VAL A 207 -6.54 8.70 21.30
CA VAL A 207 -6.57 7.84 20.11
C VAL A 207 -5.13 7.54 19.73
N PRO A 208 -4.66 6.29 19.84
CA PRO A 208 -3.26 5.99 19.61
C PRO A 208 -2.88 6.11 18.13
N MET A 209 -1.67 6.59 17.85
CA MET A 209 -1.03 6.37 16.55
C MET A 209 -0.89 4.86 16.29
N ASN A 210 -1.33 4.42 15.12
CA ASN A 210 -1.18 3.04 14.69
C ASN A 210 0.04 2.89 13.77
N ILE A 211 0.29 1.67 13.31
CA ILE A 211 1.38 1.39 12.36
C ILE A 211 1.34 2.23 11.09
N ASP A 212 0.16 2.55 10.55
CA ASP A 212 0.03 3.32 9.32
C ASP A 212 0.50 4.76 9.55
N GLY A 213 0.23 5.34 10.73
CA GLY A 213 0.75 6.64 11.11
C GLY A 213 2.27 6.63 11.34
N ALA A 214 2.79 5.62 12.04
CA ALA A 214 4.23 5.51 12.29
C ALA A 214 5.03 5.29 10.99
N THR A 215 4.53 4.47 10.07
CA THR A 215 5.16 4.25 8.77
C THR A 215 4.97 5.43 7.82
N ALA A 216 3.84 6.16 7.89
CA ALA A 216 3.65 7.41 7.16
C ALA A 216 4.70 8.46 7.53
N ILE A 217 5.00 8.61 8.83
CA ILE A 217 6.09 9.48 9.30
C ILE A 217 7.41 9.06 8.65
N ILE A 218 7.77 7.78 8.70
CA ILE A 218 9.01 7.28 8.09
C ILE A 218 9.05 7.56 6.59
N TYR A 219 7.99 7.21 5.85
CA TYR A 219 7.97 7.43 4.40
C TYR A 219 8.06 8.91 4.03
N ALA A 220 7.44 9.79 4.80
CA ALA A 220 7.51 11.23 4.62
C ALA A 220 8.92 11.79 4.95
N GLU A 221 9.56 11.35 6.04
CA GLU A 221 10.95 11.70 6.36
C GLU A 221 11.94 11.27 5.26
N LEU A 222 11.69 10.10 4.66
CA LEU A 222 12.46 9.59 3.54
C LEU A 222 12.14 10.29 2.20
N GLY A 223 11.16 11.20 2.21
CA GLY A 223 10.75 12.01 1.06
C GLY A 223 10.01 11.22 -0.02
N PHE A 224 9.36 10.11 0.31
CA PHE A 224 8.48 9.44 -0.66
C PHE A 224 7.19 10.26 -0.85
N PRO A 225 6.71 10.43 -2.09
CA PRO A 225 5.36 10.94 -2.33
C PRO A 225 4.32 10.05 -1.65
N ALA A 226 3.25 10.64 -1.13
CA ALA A 226 2.19 9.92 -0.42
C ALA A 226 1.67 8.69 -1.18
N GLU A 227 1.50 8.78 -2.50
CA GLU A 227 1.01 7.65 -3.32
C GLU A 227 1.98 6.47 -3.36
N LEU A 228 3.29 6.71 -3.33
CA LEU A 228 4.27 5.63 -3.18
C LEU A 228 4.23 4.99 -1.78
N GLY A 229 3.78 5.72 -0.75
CA GLY A 229 3.53 5.15 0.58
C GLY A 229 2.55 3.97 0.54
N ARG A 230 1.50 4.05 -0.29
CA ARG A 230 0.60 2.92 -0.54
C ARG A 230 1.31 1.78 -1.25
N GLY A 231 2.11 2.09 -2.27
CA GLY A 231 2.91 1.09 -3.00
C GLY A 231 3.86 0.30 -2.08
N LEU A 232 4.57 1.00 -1.19
CA LEU A 232 5.46 0.39 -0.20
C LEU A 232 4.69 -0.51 0.78
N PHE A 233 3.52 -0.06 1.25
CA PHE A 233 2.65 -0.90 2.08
C PHE A 233 2.20 -2.17 1.34
N VAL A 234 1.83 -2.07 0.05
CA VAL A 234 1.45 -3.23 -0.78
C VAL A 234 2.62 -4.20 -0.93
N LEU A 235 3.84 -3.71 -1.20
CA LEU A 235 5.04 -4.55 -1.29
C LEU A 235 5.29 -5.31 0.01
N SER A 236 5.27 -4.60 1.14
CA SER A 236 5.41 -5.18 2.47
C SER A 236 4.34 -6.24 2.75
N ARG A 237 3.06 -5.91 2.58
CA ARG A 237 1.94 -6.82 2.86
C ARG A 237 1.90 -8.03 1.94
N SER A 238 2.49 -7.94 0.75
CA SER A 238 2.56 -9.05 -0.21
C SER A 238 3.33 -10.25 0.33
N VAL A 239 4.30 -10.03 1.23
CA VAL A 239 5.03 -11.11 1.90
C VAL A 239 4.10 -11.92 2.82
N GLY A 240 3.31 -11.24 3.66
CA GLY A 240 2.29 -11.90 4.48
C GLY A 240 1.23 -12.60 3.64
N ILE A 241 0.74 -11.96 2.58
CA ILE A 241 -0.22 -12.55 1.65
C ILE A 241 0.32 -13.87 1.05
N LEU A 242 1.56 -13.87 0.57
CA LEU A 242 2.21 -15.06 0.02
C LEU A 242 2.32 -16.17 1.08
N ALA A 243 2.82 -15.84 2.27
CA ALA A 243 3.02 -16.81 3.35
C ALA A 243 1.71 -17.49 3.77
N HIS A 244 0.64 -16.71 3.98
CA HIS A 244 -0.68 -17.24 4.35
C HIS A 244 -1.33 -18.03 3.22
N ALA A 245 -1.20 -17.58 1.96
CA ALA A 245 -1.72 -18.33 0.82
C ALA A 245 -1.00 -19.68 0.65
N TRP A 246 0.33 -19.70 0.84
CA TRP A 246 1.13 -20.92 0.80
C TRP A 246 0.74 -21.88 1.94
N GLU A 247 0.70 -21.40 3.17
CA GLU A 247 0.24 -22.20 4.33
C GLU A 247 -1.13 -22.83 4.05
N GLU A 248 -2.08 -22.04 3.54
CA GLU A 248 -3.43 -22.53 3.26
C GLU A 248 -3.44 -23.62 2.18
N GLN A 249 -2.64 -23.49 1.11
CA GLN A 249 -2.53 -24.52 0.08
C GLN A 249 -2.01 -25.85 0.64
N GLN A 250 -1.08 -25.79 1.59
CA GLN A 250 -0.50 -26.98 2.21
C GLN A 250 -1.44 -27.63 3.26
N SER A 251 -2.40 -26.88 3.78
CA SER A 251 -3.30 -27.37 4.85
C SER A 251 -4.28 -28.46 4.39
N GLY A 252 -4.58 -28.53 3.09
CA GLY A 252 -5.66 -29.37 2.54
C GLY A 252 -7.08 -28.95 2.96
N THR A 253 -7.22 -27.90 3.77
CA THR A 253 -8.49 -27.36 4.22
C THR A 253 -9.16 -26.58 3.10
N ARG A 254 -10.50 -26.65 3.02
CA ARG A 254 -11.28 -25.86 2.06
C ARG A 254 -12.10 -24.81 2.80
N ILE A 255 -11.77 -23.54 2.57
CA ILE A 255 -12.55 -22.40 3.03
C ILE A 255 -13.70 -22.19 2.02
N LYS A 256 -14.86 -22.78 2.31
CA LYS A 256 -16.06 -22.69 1.45
C LYS A 256 -16.92 -21.45 1.71
N GLY A 257 -16.39 -20.44 2.40
CA GLY A 257 -17.08 -19.20 2.73
C GLY A 257 -16.56 -18.59 4.04
N PRO A 258 -17.00 -17.36 4.37
CA PRO A 258 -16.55 -16.63 5.56
C PRO A 258 -17.21 -17.12 6.87
N LEU A 259 -18.19 -18.03 6.79
CA LEU A 259 -18.93 -18.55 7.93
C LEU A 259 -18.51 -20.00 8.25
N PRO A 260 -18.38 -20.36 9.54
CA PRO A 260 -18.30 -21.75 9.98
C PRO A 260 -19.49 -22.58 9.46
N ARG A 261 -19.26 -23.86 9.17
CA ARG A 261 -20.28 -24.78 8.61
C ARG A 261 -21.64 -24.80 9.32
N PRO A 262 -21.74 -24.70 10.65
CA PRO A 262 -23.04 -24.71 11.35
C PRO A 262 -23.84 -23.42 11.19
N LEU A 263 -23.20 -22.33 10.72
CA LEU A 263 -23.81 -21.02 10.62
C LEU A 263 -24.26 -20.76 9.19
N LEU A 264 -25.48 -20.26 9.06
CA LEU A 264 -26.02 -19.75 7.80
C LEU A 264 -26.03 -18.22 7.85
N PRO A 265 -25.87 -17.54 6.70
CA PRO A 265 -26.07 -16.10 6.65
C PRO A 265 -27.52 -15.76 7.02
N GLY A 266 -27.71 -14.66 7.75
CA GLY A 266 -29.05 -14.14 8.03
C GLY A 266 -29.74 -13.69 6.74
N TYR A 267 -30.99 -14.11 6.55
CA TYR A 267 -31.83 -13.63 5.47
C TYR A 267 -32.86 -12.63 6.03
N HIS A 268 -32.74 -11.37 5.62
CA HIS A 268 -33.64 -10.28 6.03
C HIS A 268 -34.55 -9.81 4.88
N GLY A 269 -34.68 -10.62 3.83
CA GLY A 269 -35.57 -10.35 2.70
C GLY A 269 -37.03 -10.75 2.97
N PRO A 270 -37.90 -10.65 1.95
CA PRO A 270 -39.31 -11.05 2.07
C PRO A 270 -39.47 -12.53 2.43
N PRO A 271 -40.53 -12.92 3.17
CA PRO A 271 -40.84 -14.31 3.43
C PRO A 271 -41.07 -15.10 2.12
N PRO A 272 -41.01 -16.44 2.16
CA PRO A 272 -41.36 -17.27 1.01
C PRO A 272 -42.69 -16.84 0.40
N ARG A 273 -42.69 -16.56 -0.91
CA ARG A 273 -43.85 -16.07 -1.67
C ARG A 273 -43.98 -16.84 -2.97
N ALA A 274 -45.22 -17.06 -3.43
CA ALA A 274 -45.48 -17.80 -4.66
C ALA A 274 -44.96 -17.04 -5.89
N VAL A 275 -44.42 -17.79 -6.85
CA VAL A 275 -44.08 -17.25 -8.17
C VAL A 275 -45.39 -17.12 -8.96
N PRO A 276 -45.75 -15.91 -9.46
CA PRO A 276 -46.95 -15.76 -10.27
C PRO A 276 -46.89 -16.61 -11.54
N PRO A 277 -48.03 -17.14 -12.03
CA PRO A 277 -48.06 -17.88 -13.27
C PRO A 277 -47.58 -17.00 -14.43
N ARG A 278 -46.75 -17.57 -15.33
CA ARG A 278 -46.33 -16.88 -16.54
C ARG A 278 -47.57 -16.68 -17.43
N PRO A 279 -47.90 -15.47 -17.88
CA PRO A 279 -49.04 -15.26 -18.75
C PRO A 279 -48.86 -16.06 -20.05
N THR A 280 -49.82 -16.93 -20.36
CA THR A 280 -49.90 -17.64 -21.63
C THR A 280 -50.37 -16.68 -22.73
N ARG A 281 -49.98 -16.96 -23.98
CA ARG A 281 -50.30 -16.09 -25.14
C ARG A 281 -51.80 -15.92 -25.40
N ASP A 282 -52.65 -16.80 -24.88
CA ASP A 282 -54.11 -16.80 -25.11
C ASP A 282 -54.89 -15.65 -24.44
N ASN A 283 -54.29 -14.92 -23.49
CA ASN A 283 -55.01 -13.87 -22.76
C ASN A 283 -54.87 -12.46 -23.36
N ARG A 284 -54.39 -12.32 -24.61
CA ARG A 284 -54.34 -11.02 -25.31
C ARG A 284 -55.62 -10.65 -26.06
N ASP A 285 -56.53 -11.61 -26.29
CA ASP A 285 -57.71 -11.41 -27.13
C ASP A 285 -59.02 -11.21 -26.35
N GLN A 286 -58.96 -11.10 -25.03
CA GLN A 286 -60.11 -10.72 -24.21
C GLN A 286 -60.00 -9.25 -23.77
N ARG A 287 -60.19 -8.31 -24.71
CA ARG A 287 -60.67 -6.97 -24.38
C ARG A 287 -62.18 -6.92 -24.64
N PRO A 288 -62.99 -6.39 -23.70
CA PRO A 288 -64.42 -6.25 -23.91
C PRO A 288 -64.67 -5.15 -24.94
N SER A 289 -65.50 -5.47 -25.94
CA SER A 289 -66.15 -4.53 -26.87
C SER A 289 -67.18 -3.67 -26.16
#